data_AF-A0A355QII2-F1
#
_entry.id   AF-A0A355QII2-F1
#
_cell.length_a   1.000
_cell.length_b   1.000
_cell.length_c   1.000
_cell.angle_alpha   90.00
_cell.angle_beta   90.00
_cell.angle_gamma   90.00
#
_symmetry.space_group_name_H-M   'P 1'
#
loop_
_entity.id
_entity.type
_entity.pdbx_description
1 polymer ?
#
loop_
_entity_poly.entity_id
_entity_poly.type
_entity_poly.pdbx_seq_one_letter_code
_entity_poly.pdbx_strand_id
1 'polypeptide(L)'
;MLRHAPDRKGAPITRTSHDLVVDDAGLAELRTPRDDLVGERADGDDRFVLDHGPFERYERTLVVAPAPEGRHRVTESFAYQLALPVWSVLFALPMRLGLHHRRTPWWAPPDRLDARAARVMALLACIQIVDGYLGTVISQTITFAADEFDRGDTAQGVTLAVIRLGVLVALGVMFLADRKGRRRLLLATATAAVLFTALGAFSTGLWFLGGSQLFARGLTTGMGILIGIYAAEELPRGARAYGLSVLALAAALGAGMAVWVLPVADLHEAGWRIVYVVPLLSLFGLAAVGRRLPESRRFEANMPEAAPHDRDGAAEQPGIEHRRLLLLAAVAFLFLVFAAPASQFQNDFLKDHRGFTASGITLYTILTTTPAGIGIFMAGRLADTRGRRGVASIGLLGGTAFLVASYYATGGLMWGTHLVGVVVGSLTVAMGVYGPELFSTRHRARANGLIVTLGVTGSASGLLLVGFLSDHFDSYGHAFAIAAIGPLLATVLVLWRFPETAKVELEDLNPGDARID
;
A
#
# COMPACT_ATOMS: atom_id res chain seq x y z
N MET A 1 -0.54 41.15 -26.52
CA MET A 1 -1.14 40.02 -27.27
C MET A 1 -0.59 38.71 -26.72
N LEU A 2 -1.21 38.19 -25.65
CA LEU A 2 -0.86 36.90 -25.07
C LEU A 2 -1.58 35.82 -25.88
N ARG A 3 -0.82 35.02 -26.62
CA ARG A 3 -1.33 33.87 -27.36
C ARG A 3 -1.97 32.90 -26.37
N HIS A 4 -3.28 32.69 -26.50
CA HIS A 4 -3.96 31.57 -25.89
C HIS A 4 -3.25 30.27 -26.27
N ALA A 5 -2.69 29.59 -25.28
CA ALA A 5 -2.28 28.21 -25.44
C ALA A 5 -3.53 27.38 -25.83
N PRO A 6 -3.44 26.52 -26.85
CA PRO A 6 -4.58 25.74 -27.30
C PRO A 6 -5.06 24.83 -26.17
N ASP A 7 -6.38 24.83 -25.98
CA ASP A 7 -7.13 24.00 -25.04
C ASP A 7 -6.64 22.55 -25.14
N ARG A 8 -5.88 22.11 -24.13
CA ARG A 8 -5.43 20.71 -24.04
C ARG A 8 -6.70 19.87 -23.96
N LYS A 9 -6.99 19.05 -24.98
CA LYS A 9 -8.08 18.06 -25.02
C LYS A 9 -8.34 17.50 -23.61
N GLY A 10 -9.33 18.09 -22.92
CA GLY A 10 -9.76 17.64 -21.60
C GLY A 10 -10.29 16.22 -21.69
N ALA A 11 -10.33 15.50 -20.58
CA ALA A 11 -11.04 14.23 -20.56
C ALA A 11 -12.51 14.49 -20.97
N PRO A 12 -13.16 13.58 -21.72
CA PRO A 12 -14.53 13.80 -22.19
C PRO A 12 -15.46 14.04 -21.01
N ILE A 13 -16.40 14.98 -21.16
CA ILE A 13 -17.44 15.26 -20.17
C ILE A 13 -18.43 14.10 -20.21
N THR A 14 -18.56 13.40 -19.09
CA THR A 14 -19.55 12.34 -18.91
C THR A 14 -20.91 12.98 -18.66
N ARG A 15 -21.95 12.47 -19.34
CA ARG A 15 -23.34 12.89 -19.12
C ARG A 15 -24.18 11.70 -18.68
N THR A 16 -25.01 11.89 -17.65
CA THR A 16 -25.99 10.89 -17.20
C THR A 16 -27.24 11.62 -16.74
N SER A 17 -28.41 11.01 -16.95
CA SER A 17 -29.69 11.54 -16.48
C SER A 17 -30.56 10.41 -15.97
N HIS A 18 -31.52 10.75 -15.12
CA HIS A 18 -32.59 9.86 -14.70
C HIS A 18 -33.88 10.65 -14.46
N ASP A 19 -35.01 9.95 -14.54
CA ASP A 19 -36.32 10.55 -14.33
C ASP A 19 -36.87 10.12 -12.97
N LEU A 20 -37.35 11.10 -12.21
CA LEU A 20 -37.99 10.93 -10.92
C LEU A 20 -39.42 11.46 -10.99
N VAL A 21 -40.33 10.83 -10.26
CA VAL A 21 -41.68 11.38 -10.04
C VAL A 21 -41.82 11.67 -8.56
N VAL A 22 -41.93 12.96 -8.23
CA VAL A 22 -41.89 13.45 -6.84
C VAL A 22 -43.10 14.36 -6.55
N ASP A 23 -43.43 14.53 -5.28
CA ASP A 23 -44.38 15.54 -4.82
C ASP A 23 -43.69 16.92 -4.68
N ASP A 24 -44.43 17.93 -4.23
CA ASP A 24 -43.88 19.29 -4.01
C ASP A 24 -42.70 19.30 -3.02
N ALA A 25 -42.77 18.46 -1.98
CA ALA A 25 -41.70 18.35 -0.98
C ALA A 25 -40.44 17.74 -1.59
N GLY A 26 -40.56 16.67 -2.37
CA GLY A 26 -39.44 16.05 -3.08
C GLY A 26 -38.85 16.96 -4.17
N LEU A 27 -39.66 17.77 -4.85
CA LEU A 27 -39.15 18.79 -5.77
C LEU A 27 -38.35 19.87 -5.03
N ALA A 28 -38.86 20.36 -3.90
CA ALA A 28 -38.15 21.32 -3.06
C ALA A 28 -36.83 20.74 -2.55
N GLU A 29 -36.82 19.47 -2.15
CA GLU A 29 -35.59 18.76 -1.78
C GLU A 29 -34.61 18.74 -2.97
N LEU A 30 -35.03 18.33 -4.17
CA LEU A 30 -34.17 18.27 -5.37
C LEU A 30 -33.54 19.62 -5.73
N ARG A 31 -34.23 20.73 -5.45
CA ARG A 31 -33.75 22.10 -5.64
C ARG A 31 -32.79 22.61 -4.55
N THR A 32 -32.54 21.84 -3.50
CA THR A 32 -31.46 22.18 -2.55
C THR A 32 -30.09 21.78 -3.12
N PRO A 33 -29.03 22.58 -2.88
CA PRO A 33 -27.67 22.17 -3.22
C PRO A 33 -27.28 20.89 -2.49
N ARG A 34 -26.58 19.97 -3.16
CA ARG A 34 -26.04 18.75 -2.55
C ARG A 34 -24.81 19.04 -1.71
N ASP A 35 -24.64 18.22 -0.66
CA ASP A 35 -23.40 18.15 0.13
C ASP A 35 -23.05 16.69 0.47
N ASP A 36 -22.94 15.85 -0.58
CA ASP A 36 -22.61 14.43 -0.46
C ASP A 36 -21.26 14.12 -1.13
N LEU A 37 -21.24 13.27 -2.17
CA LEU A 37 -20.09 13.07 -3.06
C LEU A 37 -19.60 14.37 -3.70
N VAL A 38 -20.52 15.33 -3.87
CA VAL A 38 -20.27 16.65 -4.41
C VAL A 38 -20.90 17.70 -3.49
N GLY A 39 -20.14 18.76 -3.25
CA GLY A 39 -20.64 20.01 -2.69
C GLY A 39 -21.06 20.89 -3.86
N GLU A 40 -22.32 21.28 -3.87
CA GLU A 40 -22.89 22.12 -4.91
C GLU A 40 -23.10 23.54 -4.42
N ARG A 41 -22.98 24.48 -5.36
CA ARG A 41 -23.49 25.84 -5.21
C ARG A 41 -24.61 26.06 -6.23
N ALA A 42 -25.72 26.66 -5.79
CA ALA A 42 -26.79 27.05 -6.70
C ALA A 42 -26.30 28.11 -7.71
N ASP A 43 -26.71 27.93 -8.97
CA ASP A 43 -26.46 28.83 -10.11
C ASP A 43 -27.77 29.07 -10.87
N GLY A 44 -28.84 29.36 -10.11
CA GLY A 44 -30.22 29.46 -10.57
C GLY A 44 -31.15 28.49 -9.82
N ASP A 45 -32.43 28.47 -10.20
CA ASP A 45 -33.45 27.66 -9.50
C ASP A 45 -33.32 26.15 -9.77
N ASP A 46 -32.89 25.79 -10.98
CA ASP A 46 -32.81 24.42 -11.47
C ASP A 46 -31.41 24.05 -12.00
N ARG A 47 -30.39 24.81 -11.59
CA ARG A 47 -28.99 24.62 -12.01
C ARG A 47 -28.03 24.72 -10.84
N PHE A 48 -27.12 23.77 -10.75
CA PHE A 48 -26.13 23.65 -9.68
C PHE A 48 -24.75 23.38 -10.26
N VAL A 49 -23.75 24.07 -9.74
CA VAL A 49 -22.36 23.97 -10.19
C VAL A 49 -21.46 23.47 -9.07
N LEU A 50 -20.26 23.00 -9.44
CA LEU A 50 -19.27 22.53 -8.49
C LEU A 50 -18.87 23.62 -7.48
N ASP A 51 -19.03 23.32 -6.19
CA ASP A 51 -18.37 24.05 -5.11
C ASP A 51 -17.14 23.26 -4.62
N HIS A 52 -17.33 21.99 -4.27
CA HIS A 52 -16.25 21.12 -3.80
C HIS A 52 -16.47 19.67 -4.24
N GLY A 53 -15.41 18.95 -4.59
CA GLY A 53 -15.49 17.52 -4.87
C GLY A 53 -14.39 17.02 -5.80
N PRO A 54 -14.38 15.71 -6.08
CA PRO A 54 -13.35 15.06 -6.89
C PRO A 54 -13.58 15.26 -8.41
N PHE A 55 -14.00 16.46 -8.81
CA PHE A 55 -14.38 16.81 -10.19
C PHE A 55 -13.54 17.99 -10.69
N GLU A 56 -13.12 17.94 -11.95
CA GLU A 56 -12.55 19.11 -12.65
C GLU A 56 -13.66 20.04 -13.15
N ARG A 57 -14.80 19.46 -13.53
CA ARG A 57 -16.03 20.14 -13.94
C ARG A 57 -17.21 19.33 -13.45
N TYR A 58 -18.24 20.01 -12.94
CA TYR A 58 -19.49 19.38 -12.55
C TYR A 58 -20.62 20.40 -12.69
N GLU A 59 -21.73 19.93 -13.27
CA GLU A 59 -22.96 20.66 -13.44
C GLU A 59 -24.14 19.69 -13.29
N ARG A 60 -25.14 20.10 -12.53
CA ARG A 60 -26.43 19.41 -12.39
C ARG A 60 -27.55 20.33 -12.80
N THR A 61 -28.47 19.83 -13.61
CA THR A 61 -29.64 20.56 -14.09
C THR A 61 -30.90 19.77 -13.88
N LEU A 62 -31.97 20.45 -13.49
CA LEU A 62 -33.31 19.87 -13.33
C LEU A 62 -34.22 20.37 -14.46
N VAL A 63 -34.95 19.44 -15.08
CA VAL A 63 -36.05 19.79 -15.99
C VAL A 63 -37.33 19.28 -15.36
N VAL A 64 -38.20 20.20 -14.98
CA VAL A 64 -39.44 19.90 -14.27
C VAL A 64 -40.61 19.96 -15.26
N ALA A 65 -41.37 18.88 -15.34
CA ALA A 65 -42.60 18.79 -16.10
C ALA A 65 -43.76 18.37 -15.18
N PRO A 66 -44.99 18.88 -15.41
CA PRO A 66 -46.15 18.47 -14.62
C PRO A 66 -46.45 16.98 -14.85
N ALA A 67 -46.80 16.28 -13.78
CA ALA A 67 -47.26 14.89 -13.80
C ALA A 67 -48.67 14.77 -13.17
N PRO A 68 -49.41 13.68 -13.41
CA PRO A 68 -50.73 13.47 -12.82
C PRO A 68 -50.71 13.49 -11.28
N GLU A 69 -51.87 13.75 -10.67
CA GLU A 69 -52.06 13.74 -9.21
C GLU A 69 -51.27 14.82 -8.43
N GLY A 70 -50.98 15.96 -9.07
CA GLY A 70 -50.23 17.04 -8.42
C GLY A 70 -48.75 16.72 -8.18
N ARG A 71 -48.21 15.72 -8.89
CA ARG A 71 -46.79 15.36 -8.84
C ARG A 71 -46.01 16.06 -9.95
N HIS A 72 -44.69 16.03 -9.82
CA HIS A 72 -43.74 16.56 -10.78
C HIS A 72 -42.90 15.42 -11.35
N ARG A 73 -42.79 15.37 -12.68
CA ARG A 73 -41.77 14.55 -13.34
C ARG A 73 -40.52 15.40 -13.48
N VAL A 74 -39.46 15.01 -12.79
CA VAL A 74 -38.18 15.72 -12.77
C VAL A 74 -37.15 14.88 -13.49
N THR A 75 -36.63 15.39 -14.61
CA THR A 75 -35.44 14.83 -15.27
C THR A 75 -34.22 15.50 -14.68
N GLU A 76 -33.49 14.78 -13.83
CA GLU A 76 -32.24 15.25 -13.24
C GLU A 76 -31.07 14.79 -14.10
N SER A 77 -30.28 15.75 -14.57
CA SER A 77 -29.15 15.52 -15.48
C SER A 77 -27.84 16.00 -14.87
N PHE A 78 -26.78 15.21 -15.06
CA PHE A 78 -25.44 15.48 -14.56
C PHE A 78 -24.46 15.52 -15.73
N ALA A 79 -23.65 16.57 -15.78
CA ALA A 79 -22.51 16.70 -16.69
C ALA A 79 -21.25 16.91 -15.86
N TYR A 80 -20.31 15.96 -15.91
CA TYR A 80 -19.14 16.01 -15.04
C TYR A 80 -17.87 15.44 -15.69
N GLN A 81 -16.73 15.88 -15.17
CA GLN A 81 -15.40 15.39 -15.51
C GLN A 81 -14.66 15.07 -14.21
N LEU A 82 -14.29 13.79 -14.02
CA LEU A 82 -13.59 13.35 -12.81
C LEU A 82 -12.15 13.85 -12.77
N ALA A 83 -11.69 14.27 -11.59
CA ALA A 83 -10.30 14.64 -11.32
C ALA A 83 -9.42 13.41 -11.01
N LEU A 84 -9.76 12.24 -11.56
CA LEU A 84 -9.09 10.96 -11.34
C LEU A 84 -8.43 10.48 -12.64
N PRO A 85 -7.27 11.05 -13.05
CA PRO A 85 -6.59 10.61 -14.26
C PRO A 85 -6.27 9.12 -14.21
N VAL A 86 -6.38 8.42 -15.35
CA VAL A 86 -6.21 6.95 -15.50
C VAL A 86 -7.33 6.13 -14.85
N TRP A 87 -7.74 6.49 -13.64
CA TRP A 87 -8.71 5.74 -12.84
C TRP A 87 -10.18 6.11 -13.10
N SER A 88 -10.45 7.16 -13.88
CA SER A 88 -11.81 7.62 -14.19
C SER A 88 -12.71 6.52 -14.78
N VAL A 89 -12.13 5.56 -15.51
CA VAL A 89 -12.87 4.43 -16.09
C VAL A 89 -13.35 3.47 -15.00
N LEU A 90 -12.48 3.14 -14.04
CA LEU A 90 -12.80 2.26 -12.92
C LEU A 90 -13.91 2.86 -12.04
N PHE A 91 -13.87 4.18 -11.85
CA PHE A 91 -14.86 4.92 -11.06
C PHE A 91 -16.07 5.41 -11.85
N ALA A 92 -16.16 5.16 -13.16
CA ALA A 92 -17.27 5.66 -13.98
C ALA A 92 -18.62 5.13 -13.53
N LEU A 93 -18.74 3.81 -13.32
CA LEU A 93 -19.97 3.17 -12.88
C LEU A 93 -20.30 3.47 -11.40
N PRO A 94 -19.38 3.31 -10.44
CA PRO A 94 -19.62 3.68 -9.04
C PRO A 94 -20.03 5.14 -8.89
N MET A 95 -19.38 6.07 -9.61
CA MET A 95 -19.72 7.49 -9.54
C MET A 95 -21.09 7.77 -10.16
N ARG A 96 -21.41 7.17 -11.32
CA ARG A 96 -22.73 7.32 -11.93
C ARG A 96 -23.84 6.88 -10.98
N LEU A 97 -23.71 5.69 -10.38
CA LEU A 97 -24.68 5.16 -9.42
C LEU A 97 -24.75 5.99 -8.15
N GLY A 98 -23.59 6.46 -7.67
CA GLY A 98 -23.47 7.33 -6.51
C GLY A 98 -24.15 8.68 -6.73
N LEU A 99 -24.02 9.30 -7.91
CA LEU A 99 -24.67 10.58 -8.22
C LEU A 99 -26.20 10.43 -8.29
N HIS A 100 -26.72 9.28 -8.75
CA HIS A 100 -28.18 9.05 -8.75
C HIS A 100 -28.79 8.93 -7.34
N HIS A 101 -27.97 8.69 -6.30
CA HIS A 101 -28.43 8.61 -4.92
C HIS A 101 -27.88 9.79 -4.12
N ARG A 102 -28.74 10.54 -3.41
CA ARG A 102 -28.31 11.68 -2.57
C ARG A 102 -27.73 11.24 -1.22
N ARG A 103 -26.75 10.34 -1.25
CA ARG A 103 -26.10 9.76 -0.07
C ARG A 103 -24.64 9.47 -0.35
N THR A 104 -23.79 9.61 0.67
CA THR A 104 -22.38 9.21 0.59
C THR A 104 -22.27 7.68 0.50
N PRO A 105 -21.73 7.12 -0.60
CA PRO A 105 -21.56 5.68 -0.74
C PRO A 105 -20.51 5.14 0.24
N TRP A 106 -20.63 3.88 0.60
CA TRP A 106 -19.72 3.19 1.52
C TRP A 106 -18.25 3.13 1.03
N TRP A 107 -18.01 3.25 -0.28
CA TRP A 107 -16.67 3.22 -0.88
C TRP A 107 -16.01 4.59 -0.94
N ALA A 108 -16.76 5.69 -0.70
CA ALA A 108 -16.24 7.04 -0.75
C ALA A 108 -15.45 7.38 0.53
N PRO A 109 -14.48 8.31 0.46
CA PRO A 109 -13.75 8.74 1.65
C PRO A 109 -14.69 9.44 2.65
N PRO A 110 -14.44 9.33 3.97
CA PRO A 110 -15.24 10.01 5.00
C PRO A 110 -15.28 11.53 4.82
N ASP A 111 -14.12 12.13 4.55
CA ASP A 111 -14.00 13.53 4.13
C ASP A 111 -13.91 13.60 2.60
N ARG A 112 -14.76 14.43 2.00
CA ARG A 112 -14.76 14.67 0.55
C ARG A 112 -13.40 15.22 0.10
N LEU A 113 -12.86 14.65 -0.97
CA LEU A 113 -11.63 15.15 -1.60
C LEU A 113 -11.94 16.31 -2.55
N ASP A 114 -11.05 17.30 -2.59
CA ASP A 114 -11.04 18.30 -3.66
C ASP A 114 -10.44 17.72 -4.95
N ALA A 115 -10.56 18.46 -6.05
CA ALA A 115 -10.04 18.03 -7.35
C ALA A 115 -8.52 17.81 -7.34
N ARG A 116 -7.76 18.58 -6.55
CA ARG A 116 -6.29 18.46 -6.47
C ARG A 116 -5.91 17.19 -5.73
N ALA A 117 -6.46 16.96 -4.55
CA ALA A 117 -6.24 15.78 -3.72
C ALA A 117 -6.63 14.51 -4.47
N ALA A 118 -7.80 14.48 -5.13
CA ALA A 118 -8.21 13.37 -5.98
C ALA A 118 -7.20 13.10 -7.10
N ARG A 119 -6.73 14.15 -7.79
CA ARG A 119 -5.73 14.03 -8.85
C ARG A 119 -4.39 13.52 -8.35
N VAL A 120 -3.88 14.06 -7.24
CA VAL A 120 -2.62 13.61 -6.66
C VAL A 120 -2.74 12.15 -6.23
N MET A 121 -3.82 11.77 -5.55
CA MET A 121 -4.06 10.38 -5.14
C MET A 121 -4.07 9.41 -6.31
N ALA A 122 -4.78 9.75 -7.38
CA ALA A 122 -4.81 8.96 -8.61
C ALA A 122 -3.41 8.77 -9.22
N LEU A 123 -2.60 9.84 -9.25
CA LEU A 123 -1.23 9.79 -9.79
C LEU A 123 -0.27 9.01 -8.87
N LEU A 124 -0.37 9.20 -7.55
CA LEU A 124 0.41 8.43 -6.57
C LEU A 124 0.06 6.94 -6.63
N ALA A 125 -1.22 6.59 -6.81
CA ALA A 125 -1.64 5.20 -6.99
C ALA A 125 -1.00 4.56 -8.25
N CYS A 126 -0.84 5.32 -9.35
CA CYS A 126 -0.11 4.81 -10.52
C CYS A 126 1.37 4.53 -10.20
N ILE A 127 2.05 5.41 -9.47
CA ILE A 127 3.44 5.18 -9.04
C ILE A 127 3.51 3.98 -8.09
N GLN A 128 2.49 3.80 -7.25
CA GLN A 128 2.45 2.75 -6.25
C GLN A 128 2.27 1.34 -6.85
N ILE A 129 1.62 1.22 -8.01
CA ILE A 129 1.65 -0.02 -8.81
C ILE A 129 3.08 -0.36 -9.22
N VAL A 130 3.87 0.64 -9.66
CA VAL A 130 5.27 0.43 -10.04
C VAL A 130 6.08 -0.01 -8.81
N ASP A 131 5.92 0.68 -7.68
CA ASP A 131 6.58 0.33 -6.42
C ASP A 131 6.29 -1.12 -5.99
N GLY A 132 5.02 -1.51 -6.02
CA GLY A 132 4.59 -2.87 -5.70
C GLY A 132 5.21 -3.93 -6.60
N TYR A 133 5.26 -3.68 -7.92
CA TYR A 133 5.91 -4.57 -8.87
C TYR A 133 7.39 -4.73 -8.54
N LEU A 134 8.13 -3.61 -8.49
CA LEU A 134 9.57 -3.59 -8.23
C LEU A 134 9.94 -4.23 -6.89
N GLY A 135 9.10 -4.02 -5.86
CA GLY A 135 9.27 -4.63 -4.54
C GLY A 135 9.12 -6.16 -4.54
N THR A 136 8.51 -6.73 -5.58
CA THR A 136 8.12 -8.15 -5.63
C THR A 136 8.98 -8.97 -6.59
N VAL A 137 9.56 -8.34 -7.63
CA VAL A 137 10.32 -9.02 -8.71
C VAL A 137 11.34 -10.03 -8.18
N ILE A 138 12.23 -9.62 -7.26
CA ILE A 138 13.29 -10.51 -6.78
C ILE A 138 12.72 -11.75 -6.08
N SER A 139 11.70 -11.56 -5.25
CA SER A 139 11.03 -12.66 -4.54
C SER A 139 10.42 -13.68 -5.50
N GLN A 140 9.99 -13.24 -6.69
CA GLN A 140 9.37 -14.12 -7.66
C GLN A 140 10.39 -14.85 -8.55
N THR A 141 11.59 -14.28 -8.71
CA THR A 141 12.55 -14.70 -9.74
C THR A 141 13.85 -15.26 -9.21
N ILE A 142 14.19 -15.04 -7.94
CA ILE A 142 15.49 -15.45 -7.39
C ILE A 142 15.73 -16.96 -7.50
N THR A 143 14.70 -17.78 -7.26
CA THR A 143 14.74 -19.23 -7.46
C THR A 143 15.18 -19.59 -8.88
N PHE A 144 14.55 -19.01 -9.91
CA PHE A 144 14.91 -19.28 -11.31
C PHE A 144 16.32 -18.80 -11.67
N ALA A 145 16.76 -17.69 -11.08
CA ALA A 145 18.14 -17.23 -11.24
C ALA A 145 19.15 -18.13 -10.53
N ALA A 146 18.78 -18.72 -9.39
CA ALA A 146 19.64 -19.60 -8.62
C ALA A 146 19.93 -20.90 -9.37
N ASP A 147 18.91 -21.53 -9.96
CA ASP A 147 19.07 -22.69 -10.86
C ASP A 147 20.04 -22.40 -12.01
N GLU A 148 19.82 -21.30 -12.75
CA GLU A 148 20.65 -20.97 -13.90
C GLU A 148 22.12 -20.76 -13.51
N PHE A 149 22.35 -20.21 -12.32
CA PHE A 149 23.70 -19.98 -11.80
C PHE A 149 24.27 -21.16 -11.00
N ASP A 150 23.55 -22.28 -10.95
CA ASP A 150 23.87 -23.50 -10.22
C ASP A 150 24.18 -23.22 -8.74
N ARG A 151 23.20 -22.61 -8.04
CA ARG A 151 23.31 -22.17 -6.64
C ARG A 151 22.16 -22.69 -5.79
N GLY A 152 22.49 -23.25 -4.63
CA GLY A 152 21.53 -23.68 -3.62
C GLY A 152 20.97 -22.54 -2.75
N ASP A 153 20.16 -22.92 -1.77
CA ASP A 153 19.33 -22.01 -0.98
C ASP A 153 20.15 -21.08 -0.08
N THR A 154 21.29 -21.55 0.41
CA THR A 154 22.21 -20.72 1.21
C THR A 154 22.65 -19.51 0.40
N ALA A 155 22.99 -19.69 -0.87
CA ALA A 155 23.43 -18.60 -1.74
C ALA A 155 22.27 -17.64 -2.08
N GLN A 156 21.05 -18.17 -2.26
CA GLN A 156 19.83 -17.36 -2.40
C GLN A 156 19.59 -16.53 -1.14
N GLY A 157 19.63 -17.16 0.04
CA GLY A 157 19.43 -16.54 1.34
C GLY A 157 20.44 -15.44 1.64
N VAL A 158 21.73 -15.68 1.35
CA VAL A 158 22.79 -14.66 1.44
C VAL A 158 22.52 -13.48 0.52
N THR A 159 22.14 -13.74 -0.73
CA THR A 159 21.84 -12.69 -1.71
C THR A 159 20.65 -11.83 -1.25
N LEU A 160 19.57 -12.46 -0.78
CA LEU A 160 18.39 -11.76 -0.25
C LEU A 160 18.70 -10.97 1.01
N ALA A 161 19.55 -11.49 1.90
CA ALA A 161 20.01 -10.79 3.10
C ALA A 161 20.86 -9.57 2.75
N VAL A 162 21.75 -9.65 1.75
CA VAL A 162 22.54 -8.51 1.28
C VAL A 162 21.64 -7.42 0.69
N ILE A 163 20.60 -7.79 -0.09
CA ILE A 163 19.62 -6.84 -0.62
C ILE A 163 18.94 -6.03 0.50
N ARG A 164 18.78 -6.59 1.71
CA ARG A 164 18.21 -5.88 2.87
C ARG A 164 19.04 -4.68 3.32
N LEU A 165 20.35 -4.64 3.02
CA LEU A 165 21.20 -3.46 3.26
C LEU A 165 20.79 -2.24 2.43
N GLY A 166 19.93 -2.41 1.42
CA GLY A 166 19.31 -1.33 0.66
C GLY A 166 18.54 -0.31 1.53
N VAL A 167 18.17 -0.66 2.77
CA VAL A 167 17.59 0.31 3.73
C VAL A 167 18.47 1.56 3.92
N LEU A 168 19.80 1.42 3.81
CA LEU A 168 20.73 2.55 3.89
C LEU A 168 20.55 3.53 2.73
N VAL A 169 20.26 3.03 1.52
CA VAL A 169 19.92 3.85 0.36
C VAL A 169 18.61 4.60 0.59
N ALA A 170 17.61 3.94 1.17
CA ALA A 170 16.32 4.56 1.51
C ALA A 170 16.50 5.75 2.48
N LEU A 171 17.36 5.61 3.50
CA LEU A 171 17.71 6.69 4.42
C LEU A 171 18.37 7.87 3.69
N GLY A 172 19.27 7.59 2.73
CA GLY A 172 19.87 8.61 1.87
C GLY A 172 18.85 9.36 1.01
N VAL A 173 17.86 8.65 0.45
CA VAL A 173 16.75 9.25 -0.30
C VAL A 173 15.95 10.20 0.61
N MET A 174 15.61 9.80 1.83
CA MET A 174 14.89 10.66 2.78
C MET A 174 15.63 11.96 3.07
N PHE A 175 16.92 11.88 3.35
CA PHE A 175 17.73 13.08 3.60
C PHE A 175 17.75 14.04 2.40
N LEU A 176 17.73 13.50 1.18
CA LEU A 176 17.73 14.30 -0.04
C LEU A 176 16.36 14.92 -0.35
N ALA A 177 15.28 14.32 0.15
CA ALA A 177 13.90 14.76 -0.07
C ALA A 177 13.64 16.14 0.49
N ASP A 178 14.18 16.38 1.69
CA ASP A 178 14.03 17.64 2.42
C ASP A 178 14.73 18.80 1.71
N ARG A 179 15.72 18.52 0.85
CA ARG A 179 16.54 19.55 0.18
C ARG A 179 16.18 19.79 -1.28
N LYS A 180 15.76 18.77 -2.03
CA LYS A 180 15.60 18.83 -3.50
C LYS A 180 14.14 18.93 -3.98
N GLY A 181 13.18 18.87 -3.07
CA GLY A 181 11.75 18.83 -3.39
C GLY A 181 11.26 17.41 -3.62
N ARG A 182 10.00 17.17 -3.29
CA ARG A 182 9.43 15.82 -3.18
C ARG A 182 9.06 15.25 -4.53
N ARG A 183 8.47 16.05 -5.41
CA ARG A 183 8.09 15.63 -6.76
C ARG A 183 9.30 15.16 -7.55
N ARG A 184 10.37 15.98 -7.58
CA ARG A 184 11.60 15.66 -8.33
C ARG A 184 12.26 14.40 -7.80
N LEU A 185 12.36 14.28 -6.48
CA LEU A 185 12.98 13.12 -5.88
C LEU A 185 12.14 11.85 -6.06
N LEU A 186 10.81 11.93 -5.95
CA LEU A 186 9.92 10.81 -6.16
C LEU A 186 10.09 10.23 -7.57
N LEU A 187 10.07 11.10 -8.59
CA LEU A 187 10.25 10.68 -9.99
C LEU A 187 11.66 10.16 -10.27
N ALA A 188 12.69 10.79 -9.71
CA ALA A 188 14.07 10.34 -9.87
C ALA A 188 14.28 8.97 -9.22
N THR A 189 13.74 8.76 -8.02
CA THR A 189 13.82 7.51 -7.28
C THR A 189 13.05 6.40 -8.00
N ALA A 190 11.83 6.67 -8.47
CA ALA A 190 11.04 5.73 -9.26
C ALA A 190 11.77 5.31 -10.54
N THR A 191 12.30 6.28 -11.29
CA THR A 191 13.05 6.02 -12.53
C THR A 191 14.31 5.22 -12.25
N ALA A 192 15.10 5.61 -11.25
CA ALA A 192 16.32 4.88 -10.88
C ALA A 192 16.00 3.46 -10.41
N ALA A 193 14.93 3.26 -9.63
CA ALA A 193 14.51 1.94 -9.18
C ALA A 193 14.15 1.03 -10.36
N VAL A 194 13.39 1.54 -11.33
CA VAL A 194 13.07 0.81 -12.58
C VAL A 194 14.35 0.43 -13.35
N LEU A 195 15.31 1.36 -13.47
CA LEU A 195 16.56 1.08 -14.18
C LEU A 195 17.43 0.06 -13.44
N PHE A 196 17.60 0.17 -12.12
CA PHE A 196 18.35 -0.80 -11.32
C PHE A 196 17.68 -2.17 -11.29
N THR A 197 16.35 -2.24 -11.29
CA THR A 197 15.65 -3.51 -11.50
C THR A 197 15.95 -4.05 -12.90
N ALA A 198 15.81 -3.27 -13.96
CA ALA A 198 16.10 -3.73 -15.32
C ALA A 198 17.56 -4.18 -15.53
N LEU A 199 18.53 -3.60 -14.81
CA LEU A 199 19.91 -4.09 -14.80
C LEU A 199 20.00 -5.56 -14.38
N GLY A 200 19.11 -6.04 -13.50
CA GLY A 200 19.05 -7.44 -13.08
C GLY A 200 18.86 -8.43 -14.24
N ALA A 201 18.23 -8.00 -15.35
CA ALA A 201 18.10 -8.81 -16.56
C ALA A 201 19.46 -9.15 -17.19
N PHE A 202 20.48 -8.31 -17.02
CA PHE A 202 21.84 -8.55 -17.54
C PHE A 202 22.72 -9.32 -16.56
N SER A 203 22.17 -9.83 -15.46
CA SER A 203 22.96 -10.50 -14.45
C SER A 203 23.57 -11.80 -14.97
N THR A 204 24.84 -11.97 -14.65
CA THR A 204 25.67 -13.16 -14.96
C THR A 204 25.93 -14.01 -13.71
N GLY A 205 25.28 -13.68 -12.59
CA GLY A 205 25.42 -14.36 -11.32
C GLY A 205 24.68 -13.65 -10.19
N LEU A 206 24.47 -14.36 -9.07
CA LEU A 206 23.71 -13.86 -7.93
C LEU A 206 24.29 -12.58 -7.29
N TRP A 207 25.61 -12.37 -7.34
CA TRP A 207 26.21 -11.14 -6.79
C TRP A 207 25.86 -9.89 -7.60
N PHE A 208 25.87 -10.00 -8.94
CA PHE A 208 25.45 -8.91 -9.80
C PHE A 208 23.95 -8.64 -9.64
N LEU A 209 23.15 -9.71 -9.59
CA LEU A 209 21.72 -9.61 -9.33
C LEU A 209 21.44 -8.94 -7.98
N GLY A 210 22.04 -9.47 -6.90
CA GLY A 210 21.94 -8.93 -5.55
C GLY A 210 22.38 -7.48 -5.43
N GLY A 211 23.49 -7.11 -6.07
CA GLY A 211 23.98 -5.72 -6.09
C GLY A 211 23.00 -4.77 -6.76
N SER A 212 22.51 -5.11 -7.96
CA SER A 212 21.50 -4.30 -8.66
C SER A 212 20.20 -4.18 -7.85
N GLN A 213 19.75 -5.28 -7.23
CA GLN A 213 18.52 -5.32 -6.47
C GLN A 213 18.63 -4.68 -5.09
N LEU A 214 19.84 -4.58 -4.50
CA LEU A 214 20.08 -3.81 -3.29
C LEU A 214 19.72 -2.34 -3.52
N PHE A 215 20.23 -1.75 -4.62
CA PHE A 215 19.90 -0.37 -4.97
C PHE A 215 18.43 -0.22 -5.34
N ALA A 216 17.88 -1.13 -6.15
CA ALA A 216 16.47 -1.09 -6.50
C ALA A 216 15.57 -1.15 -5.26
N ARG A 217 15.84 -2.09 -4.33
CA ARG A 217 15.08 -2.26 -3.08
C ARG A 217 15.18 -1.05 -2.15
N GLY A 218 16.35 -0.44 -2.08
CA GLY A 218 16.54 0.77 -1.29
C GLY A 218 15.77 1.97 -1.86
N LEU A 219 15.79 2.13 -3.18
CA LEU A 219 15.05 3.18 -3.88
C LEU A 219 13.53 2.97 -3.77
N THR A 220 13.02 1.74 -3.94
CA THR A 220 11.58 1.45 -3.74
C THR A 220 11.13 1.74 -2.31
N THR A 221 11.91 1.31 -1.32
CA THR A 221 11.62 1.61 0.10
C THR A 221 11.55 3.13 0.34
N GLY A 222 12.51 3.89 -0.20
CA GLY A 222 12.48 5.36 -0.13
C GLY A 222 11.27 5.97 -0.85
N MET A 223 10.93 5.45 -2.04
CA MET A 223 9.78 5.87 -2.84
C MET A 223 8.46 5.66 -2.08
N GLY A 224 8.23 4.49 -1.48
CA GLY A 224 7.03 4.21 -0.69
C GLY A 224 6.86 5.16 0.51
N ILE A 225 7.96 5.50 1.20
CA ILE A 225 7.93 6.50 2.28
C ILE A 225 7.54 7.87 1.72
N LEU A 226 8.17 8.34 0.63
CA LEU A 226 7.85 9.62 0.00
C LEU A 226 6.37 9.71 -0.39
N ILE A 227 5.81 8.65 -0.98
CA ILE A 227 4.41 8.58 -1.38
C ILE A 227 3.49 8.74 -0.17
N GLY A 228 3.79 8.06 0.94
CA GLY A 228 3.02 8.19 2.18
C GLY A 228 3.03 9.62 2.74
N ILE A 229 4.20 10.29 2.74
CA ILE A 229 4.28 11.68 3.19
C ILE A 229 3.54 12.60 2.21
N TYR A 230 3.65 12.38 0.90
CA TYR A 230 2.92 13.14 -0.12
C TYR A 230 1.40 13.07 0.06
N ALA A 231 0.88 11.87 0.27
CA ALA A 231 -0.54 11.64 0.50
C ALA A 231 -1.01 12.34 1.78
N ALA A 232 -0.24 12.23 2.88
CA ALA A 232 -0.57 12.87 4.15
C ALA A 232 -0.63 14.41 4.07
N GLU A 233 0.12 15.02 3.15
CA GLU A 233 0.12 16.47 2.96
C GLU A 233 -1.00 17.02 2.07
N GLU A 234 -1.46 16.24 1.10
CA GLU A 234 -2.51 16.67 0.17
C GLU A 234 -3.91 16.30 0.65
N LEU A 235 -4.06 15.22 1.43
CA LEU A 235 -5.35 14.73 1.92
C LEU A 235 -5.85 15.49 3.17
N PRO A 236 -7.18 15.73 3.27
CA PRO A 236 -7.80 16.24 4.49
C PRO A 236 -7.65 15.23 5.63
N ARG A 237 -7.71 15.71 6.88
CA ARG A 237 -7.37 14.91 8.08
C ARG A 237 -8.18 13.61 8.17
N GLY A 238 -9.49 13.64 7.92
CA GLY A 238 -10.36 12.47 7.99
C GLY A 238 -10.26 11.50 6.80
N ALA A 239 -9.63 11.90 5.68
CA ALA A 239 -9.44 11.01 4.52
C ALA A 239 -8.03 10.40 4.40
N ARG A 240 -7.08 10.74 5.28
CA ARG A 240 -5.69 10.25 5.20
C ARG A 240 -5.57 8.73 5.28
N ALA A 241 -6.27 8.13 6.24
CA ALA A 241 -6.27 6.68 6.42
C ALA A 241 -6.83 5.96 5.18
N TYR A 242 -7.96 6.47 4.66
CA TYR A 242 -8.55 5.98 3.41
C TYR A 242 -7.56 6.05 2.24
N GLY A 243 -6.90 7.20 2.07
CA GLY A 243 -5.92 7.38 0.99
C GLY A 243 -4.73 6.41 1.09
N LEU A 244 -4.17 6.22 2.28
CA LEU A 244 -3.09 5.25 2.50
C LEU A 244 -3.54 3.82 2.18
N SER A 245 -4.77 3.44 2.51
CA SER A 245 -5.33 2.13 2.16
C SER A 245 -5.47 1.94 0.65
N VAL A 246 -5.94 2.95 -0.08
CA VAL A 246 -6.02 2.92 -1.56
C VAL A 246 -4.64 2.77 -2.18
N LEU A 247 -3.62 3.45 -1.65
CA LEU A 247 -2.24 3.32 -2.10
C LEU A 247 -1.68 1.92 -1.81
N ALA A 248 -1.96 1.35 -0.63
CA ALA A 248 -1.55 -0.02 -0.32
C ALA A 248 -2.19 -1.05 -1.28
N LEU A 249 -3.47 -0.86 -1.64
CA LEU A 249 -4.14 -1.69 -2.66
C LEU A 249 -3.49 -1.56 -4.04
N ALA A 250 -3.08 -0.35 -4.42
CA ALA A 250 -2.36 -0.12 -5.66
C ALA A 250 -0.99 -0.83 -5.67
N ALA A 251 -0.25 -0.82 -4.56
CA ALA A 251 0.98 -1.61 -4.41
C ALA A 251 0.71 -3.13 -4.52
N ALA A 252 -0.34 -3.62 -3.87
CA ALA A 252 -0.71 -5.04 -3.94
C ALA A 252 -1.04 -5.49 -5.38
N LEU A 253 -1.74 -4.63 -6.14
CA LEU A 253 -1.98 -4.87 -7.57
C LEU A 253 -0.66 -4.98 -8.36
N GLY A 254 0.27 -4.05 -8.11
CA GLY A 254 1.61 -4.09 -8.72
C GLY A 254 2.40 -5.37 -8.39
N ALA A 255 2.36 -5.80 -7.13
CA ALA A 255 2.95 -7.05 -6.69
C ALA A 255 2.33 -8.25 -7.42
N GLY A 256 1.01 -8.29 -7.57
CA GLY A 256 0.29 -9.31 -8.34
C GLY A 256 0.68 -9.33 -9.83
N MET A 257 0.89 -8.16 -10.44
CA MET A 257 1.37 -8.06 -11.83
C MET A 257 2.74 -8.72 -12.02
N ALA A 258 3.63 -8.68 -11.04
CA ALA A 258 4.92 -9.39 -11.12
C ALA A 258 4.71 -10.92 -11.17
N VAL A 259 3.75 -11.43 -10.39
CA VAL A 259 3.36 -12.84 -10.38
C VAL A 259 2.72 -13.24 -11.71
N TRP A 260 1.89 -12.38 -12.33
CA TRP A 260 1.26 -12.68 -13.63
C TRP A 260 2.25 -12.84 -14.79
N VAL A 261 3.42 -12.19 -14.71
CA VAL A 261 4.47 -12.27 -15.73
C VAL A 261 5.38 -13.49 -15.51
N LEU A 262 5.38 -14.05 -14.30
CA LEU A 262 6.24 -15.19 -13.94
C LEU A 262 6.14 -16.41 -14.88
N PRO A 263 4.97 -16.78 -15.47
CA PRO A 263 4.87 -17.88 -16.44
C PRO A 263 5.83 -17.79 -17.63
N VAL A 264 6.34 -16.60 -17.96
CA VAL A 264 7.35 -16.41 -19.00
C VAL A 264 8.66 -17.15 -18.69
N ALA A 265 8.95 -17.41 -17.41
CA ALA A 265 10.09 -18.22 -16.99
C ALA A 265 9.99 -19.70 -17.43
N ASP A 266 8.80 -20.20 -17.78
CA ASP A 266 8.63 -21.56 -18.31
C ASP A 266 9.12 -21.69 -19.77
N LEU A 267 9.33 -20.57 -20.49
CA LEU A 267 9.68 -20.60 -21.91
C LEU A 267 11.14 -20.97 -22.17
N HIS A 268 12.03 -20.60 -21.26
CA HIS A 268 13.48 -20.81 -21.35
C HIS A 268 14.11 -20.61 -19.97
N GLU A 269 15.25 -21.25 -19.71
CA GLU A 269 16.02 -21.09 -18.45
C GLU A 269 16.28 -19.62 -18.12
N ALA A 270 16.76 -18.84 -19.09
CA ALA A 270 16.92 -17.39 -18.98
C ALA A 270 15.62 -16.54 -19.02
N GLY A 271 14.43 -17.16 -19.11
CA GLY A 271 13.14 -16.49 -19.33
C GLY A 271 12.72 -15.56 -18.19
N TRP A 272 13.16 -15.84 -16.96
CA TRP A 272 12.92 -15.00 -15.79
C TRP A 272 13.47 -13.57 -15.94
N ARG A 273 14.47 -13.35 -16.80
CA ARG A 273 15.00 -12.01 -17.10
C ARG A 273 13.96 -11.06 -17.68
N ILE A 274 12.95 -11.57 -18.36
CA ILE A 274 11.88 -10.75 -18.94
C ILE A 274 11.09 -10.02 -17.84
N VAL A 275 10.91 -10.64 -16.67
CA VAL A 275 10.26 -10.02 -15.50
C VAL A 275 11.00 -8.75 -15.04
N TYR A 276 12.32 -8.68 -15.23
CA TYR A 276 13.11 -7.48 -14.92
C TYR A 276 13.01 -6.38 -15.98
N VAL A 277 12.67 -6.72 -17.22
CA VAL A 277 12.55 -5.78 -18.35
C VAL A 277 11.17 -5.14 -18.42
N VAL A 278 10.11 -5.86 -18.03
CA VAL A 278 8.71 -5.37 -18.06
C VAL A 278 8.52 -4.00 -17.35
N PRO A 279 9.15 -3.72 -16.18
CA PRO A 279 9.08 -2.41 -15.55
C PRO A 279 9.52 -1.24 -16.42
N LEU A 280 10.35 -1.43 -17.45
CA LEU A 280 10.76 -0.34 -18.35
C LEU A 280 9.56 0.29 -19.05
N LEU A 281 8.48 -0.47 -19.28
CA LEU A 281 7.22 0.05 -19.83
C LEU A 281 6.58 1.10 -18.90
N SER A 282 6.82 1.01 -17.60
CA SER A 282 6.33 1.98 -16.63
C SER A 282 7.00 3.36 -16.77
N LEU A 283 8.17 3.47 -17.42
CA LEU A 283 8.85 4.75 -17.64
C LEU A 283 8.00 5.71 -18.48
N PHE A 284 7.24 5.20 -19.44
CA PHE A 284 6.28 6.01 -20.21
C PHE A 284 5.17 6.57 -19.30
N GLY A 285 4.66 5.73 -18.40
CA GLY A 285 3.69 6.12 -17.37
C GLY A 285 4.25 7.13 -16.39
N LEU A 286 5.46 6.91 -15.87
CA LEU A 286 6.15 7.80 -14.95
C LEU A 286 6.46 9.17 -15.60
N ALA A 287 6.83 9.20 -16.88
CA ALA A 287 6.99 10.46 -17.62
C ALA A 287 5.66 11.22 -17.76
N ALA A 288 4.55 10.50 -18.03
CA ALA A 288 3.22 11.10 -18.10
C ALA A 288 2.74 11.61 -16.73
N VAL A 289 2.94 10.84 -15.67
CA VAL A 289 2.64 11.22 -14.28
C VAL A 289 3.49 12.41 -13.86
N GLY A 290 4.79 12.39 -14.16
CA GLY A 290 5.72 13.44 -13.82
C GLY A 290 5.33 14.78 -14.42
N ARG A 291 4.76 14.81 -15.63
CA ARG A 291 4.24 16.05 -16.25
C ARG A 291 2.99 16.61 -15.59
N ARG A 292 2.24 15.79 -14.82
CA ARG A 292 0.94 16.14 -14.24
C ARG A 292 0.94 16.29 -12.72
N LEU A 293 1.89 15.65 -12.03
CA LEU A 293 2.01 15.70 -10.57
C LEU A 293 2.49 17.11 -10.17
N PRO A 294 1.72 17.90 -9.40
CA PRO A 294 2.17 19.16 -8.82
C PRO A 294 3.13 18.90 -7.66
N GLU A 295 3.93 19.89 -7.22
CA GLU A 295 4.73 19.78 -5.98
C GLU A 295 3.80 19.75 -4.75
N SER A 296 4.26 19.23 -3.61
CA SER A 296 3.40 19.12 -2.43
C SER A 296 3.09 20.49 -1.84
N ARG A 297 1.83 20.70 -1.41
CA ARG A 297 1.36 21.97 -0.82
C ARG A 297 2.26 22.47 0.30
N ARG A 298 2.75 21.59 1.17
CA ARG A 298 3.63 21.99 2.29
C ARG A 298 5.07 22.26 1.87
N PHE A 299 5.57 21.61 0.82
CA PHE A 299 6.90 21.97 0.30
C PHE A 299 6.86 23.34 -0.39
N GLU A 300 5.80 23.63 -1.15
CA GLU A 300 5.57 24.96 -1.74
C GLU A 300 5.41 26.03 -0.65
N ALA A 301 4.68 25.75 0.43
CA ALA A 301 4.47 26.68 1.55
C ALA A 301 5.70 26.89 2.45
N ASN A 302 6.65 25.94 2.47
CA ASN A 302 7.87 26.00 3.29
C ASN A 302 9.13 26.39 2.48
N MET A 303 8.98 26.87 1.23
CA MET A 303 10.10 27.55 0.54
C MET A 303 10.53 28.80 1.32
N PRO A 304 11.83 29.15 1.30
CA PRO A 304 12.46 29.89 2.40
C PRO A 304 12.04 31.37 2.43
N GLU A 305 10.99 31.66 3.19
CA GLU A 305 10.78 32.95 3.87
C GLU A 305 10.51 32.78 5.37
N ALA A 306 10.58 31.56 5.91
CA ALA A 306 10.48 31.32 7.35
C ALA A 306 11.88 31.14 7.96
N ALA A 307 12.21 32.07 8.85
CA ALA A 307 13.41 32.17 9.66
C ALA A 307 13.93 30.84 10.24
N PRO A 308 15.24 30.75 10.55
CA PRO A 308 15.78 29.62 11.31
C PRO A 308 15.10 29.59 12.68
N HIS A 309 14.19 28.63 12.90
CA HIS A 309 13.72 28.37 14.25
C HIS A 309 14.82 27.64 15.01
N ASP A 310 15.34 28.35 16.00
CA ASP A 310 16.15 27.85 17.10
C ASP A 310 15.65 26.49 17.56
N ARG A 311 16.52 25.49 17.45
CA ARG A 311 16.36 24.22 18.16
C ARG A 311 17.03 24.38 19.51
N ASP A 312 16.41 25.16 20.39
CA ASP A 312 16.76 25.16 21.80
C ASP A 312 16.11 23.97 22.51
N GLY A 313 16.97 23.26 23.24
CA GLY A 313 16.63 22.06 23.99
C GLY A 313 15.73 22.37 25.19
N ALA A 314 14.82 21.44 25.48
CA ALA A 314 14.19 21.33 26.77
C ALA A 314 14.01 19.84 27.11
N ALA A 315 14.43 19.52 28.35
CA ALA A 315 14.44 18.27 29.10
C ALA A 315 13.80 17.03 28.47
N GLU A 316 14.65 16.02 28.27
CA GLU A 316 14.32 14.62 28.01
C GLU A 316 13.43 14.04 29.12
N GLN A 317 12.43 13.24 28.73
CA GLN A 317 11.87 12.20 29.61
C GLN A 317 12.29 10.81 29.09
N PRO A 318 13.49 10.33 29.44
CA PRO A 318 13.99 9.04 28.97
C PRO A 318 13.49 7.94 29.92
N GLY A 319 12.50 7.14 29.50
CA GLY A 319 12.15 5.95 30.28
C GLY A 319 11.00 5.09 29.75
N ILE A 320 9.92 5.69 29.25
CA ILE A 320 8.71 4.96 28.85
C ILE A 320 8.66 4.70 27.34
N GLU A 321 9.10 5.66 26.52
CA GLU A 321 9.09 5.53 25.05
C GLU A 321 10.11 4.50 24.53
N HIS A 322 11.31 4.43 25.12
CA HIS A 322 12.35 3.46 24.74
C HIS A 322 11.91 2.01 24.92
N ARG A 323 11.18 1.70 26.01
CA ARG A 323 10.70 0.34 26.28
C ARG A 323 9.63 -0.08 25.28
N ARG A 324 8.69 0.81 24.96
CA ARG A 324 7.64 0.57 23.95
C ARG A 324 8.26 0.41 22.55
N LEU A 325 9.25 1.24 22.24
CA LEU A 325 10.04 1.17 21.01
C LEU A 325 10.79 -0.15 20.85
N LEU A 326 11.56 -0.55 21.87
CA LEU A 326 12.28 -1.82 21.85
C LEU A 326 11.34 -3.02 21.73
N LEU A 327 10.18 -2.97 22.37
CA LEU A 327 9.18 -4.03 22.31
C LEU A 327 8.53 -4.13 20.92
N LEU A 328 8.15 -3.02 20.29
CA LEU A 328 7.64 -3.03 18.92
C LEU A 328 8.70 -3.48 17.92
N ALA A 329 9.94 -3.02 18.08
CA ALA A 329 11.05 -3.42 17.23
C ALA A 329 11.41 -4.91 17.42
N ALA A 330 11.36 -5.43 18.64
CA ALA A 330 11.57 -6.84 18.92
C ALA A 330 10.48 -7.71 18.29
N VAL A 331 9.21 -7.33 18.41
CA VAL A 331 8.10 -8.02 17.73
C VAL A 331 8.28 -7.98 16.21
N ALA A 332 8.64 -6.82 15.65
CA ALA A 332 8.89 -6.69 14.21
C ALA A 332 10.05 -7.58 13.75
N PHE A 333 11.15 -7.60 14.50
CA PHE A 333 12.29 -8.50 14.25
C PHE A 333 11.84 -9.96 14.27
N LEU A 334 11.21 -10.40 15.37
CA LEU A 334 10.81 -11.79 15.58
C LEU A 334 9.78 -12.27 14.54
N PHE A 335 8.86 -11.40 14.14
CA PHE A 335 7.91 -11.69 13.07
C PHE A 335 8.62 -11.81 11.71
N LEU A 336 9.51 -10.88 11.37
CA LEU A 336 10.19 -10.84 10.07
C LEU A 336 11.27 -11.91 9.92
N VAL A 337 11.81 -12.45 11.01
CA VAL A 337 12.66 -13.66 10.99
C VAL A 337 11.94 -14.84 10.31
N PHE A 338 10.62 -14.94 10.43
CA PHE A 338 9.83 -16.00 9.79
C PHE A 338 9.14 -15.51 8.51
N ALA A 339 8.42 -14.38 8.56
CA ALA A 339 7.56 -13.94 7.48
C ALA A 339 8.34 -13.63 6.19
N ALA A 340 9.57 -13.12 6.31
CA ALA A 340 10.39 -12.82 5.15
C ALA A 340 10.85 -14.08 4.40
N PRO A 341 11.54 -15.07 5.02
CA PRO A 341 11.89 -16.29 4.31
C PRO A 341 10.65 -17.06 3.85
N ALA A 342 9.55 -17.07 4.60
CA ALA A 342 8.32 -17.78 4.22
C ALA A 342 7.72 -17.24 2.91
N SER A 343 7.89 -15.96 2.63
CA SER A 343 7.47 -15.35 1.36
C SER A 343 8.52 -15.49 0.25
N GLN A 344 9.82 -15.54 0.57
CA GLN A 344 10.90 -15.49 -0.43
C GLN A 344 11.29 -16.88 -0.95
N PHE A 345 11.28 -17.90 -0.09
CA PHE A 345 11.59 -19.28 -0.44
C PHE A 345 10.34 -20.09 -0.85
N GLN A 346 9.18 -19.46 -0.93
CA GLN A 346 7.94 -20.14 -1.33
C GLN A 346 8.05 -20.68 -2.76
N ASN A 347 8.58 -19.89 -3.69
CA ASN A 347 8.71 -20.29 -5.09
C ASN A 347 9.70 -21.45 -5.23
N ASP A 348 10.78 -21.40 -4.46
CA ASP A 348 11.79 -22.45 -4.37
C ASP A 348 11.19 -23.78 -3.91
N PHE A 349 10.54 -23.79 -2.76
CA PHE A 349 9.84 -24.97 -2.24
C PHE A 349 8.81 -25.54 -3.24
N LEU A 350 8.01 -24.68 -3.87
CA LEU A 350 7.01 -25.14 -4.84
C LEU A 350 7.66 -25.74 -6.09
N LYS A 351 8.78 -25.18 -6.54
CA LYS A 351 9.49 -25.65 -7.72
C LYS A 351 10.25 -26.94 -7.44
N ASP A 352 11.14 -26.92 -6.45
CA ASP A 352 12.16 -27.96 -6.29
C ASP A 352 11.67 -29.15 -5.46
N HIS A 353 10.83 -28.90 -4.45
CA HIS A 353 10.26 -29.97 -3.62
C HIS A 353 8.86 -30.42 -4.06
N ARG A 354 8.15 -29.62 -4.86
CA ARG A 354 6.79 -29.94 -5.33
C ARG A 354 6.67 -30.06 -6.85
N GLY A 355 7.70 -29.73 -7.62
CA GLY A 355 7.72 -29.88 -9.08
C GLY A 355 6.82 -28.90 -9.82
N PHE A 356 6.50 -27.74 -9.24
CA PHE A 356 5.62 -26.77 -9.88
C PHE A 356 6.39 -26.01 -10.97
N THR A 357 5.73 -25.80 -12.11
CA THR A 357 6.17 -24.84 -13.12
C THR A 357 5.95 -23.41 -12.65
N ALA A 358 6.54 -22.41 -13.32
CA ALA A 358 6.30 -21.00 -13.05
C ALA A 358 4.80 -20.64 -13.15
N SER A 359 4.11 -21.26 -14.11
CA SER A 359 2.65 -21.19 -14.24
C SER A 359 1.91 -21.80 -13.04
N GLY A 360 2.38 -22.94 -12.53
CA GLY A 360 1.85 -23.59 -11.32
C GLY A 360 2.04 -22.72 -10.07
N ILE A 361 3.22 -22.13 -9.90
CA ILE A 361 3.53 -21.19 -8.80
C ILE A 361 2.64 -19.95 -8.88
N THR A 362 2.43 -19.42 -10.08
CA THR A 362 1.53 -18.28 -10.34
C THR A 362 0.11 -18.61 -9.88
N LEU A 363 -0.43 -19.76 -10.31
CA LEU A 363 -1.76 -20.22 -9.93
C LEU A 363 -1.87 -20.43 -8.41
N TYR A 364 -0.86 -21.07 -7.80
CA TYR A 364 -0.79 -21.30 -6.36
C TYR A 364 -0.85 -20.01 -5.56
N THR A 365 -0.02 -19.03 -5.94
CA THR A 365 0.08 -17.74 -5.27
C THR A 365 -1.21 -16.94 -5.41
N ILE A 366 -1.82 -16.89 -6.60
CA ILE A 366 -3.09 -16.18 -6.81
C ILE A 366 -4.19 -16.79 -5.94
N LEU A 367 -4.34 -18.11 -5.94
CA LEU A 367 -5.43 -18.79 -5.22
C LEU A 367 -5.24 -18.78 -3.71
N THR A 368 -4.01 -18.79 -3.20
CA THR A 368 -3.75 -18.81 -1.75
C THR A 368 -3.54 -17.42 -1.14
N THR A 369 -3.01 -16.45 -1.90
CA THR A 369 -2.71 -15.11 -1.38
C THR A 369 -3.81 -14.09 -1.63
N THR A 370 -4.57 -14.16 -2.74
CA THR A 370 -5.67 -13.20 -3.00
C THR A 370 -6.72 -13.20 -1.88
N PRO A 371 -7.13 -14.37 -1.34
CA PRO A 371 -8.07 -14.42 -0.21
C PRO A 371 -7.55 -13.79 1.09
N ALA A 372 -6.24 -13.47 1.21
CA ALA A 372 -5.69 -12.76 2.37
C ALA A 372 -6.44 -11.45 2.65
N GLY A 373 -6.98 -10.78 1.63
CA GLY A 373 -7.78 -9.57 1.77
C GLY A 373 -9.00 -9.75 2.69
N ILE A 374 -9.58 -10.96 2.72
CA ILE A 374 -10.68 -11.31 3.64
C ILE A 374 -10.21 -11.24 5.09
N GLY A 375 -9.04 -11.82 5.38
CA GLY A 375 -8.47 -11.80 6.72
C GLY A 375 -8.06 -10.38 7.15
N ILE A 376 -7.50 -9.57 6.25
CA ILE A 376 -7.21 -8.15 6.52
C ILE A 376 -8.49 -7.38 6.87
N PHE A 377 -9.56 -7.57 6.10
CA PHE A 377 -10.86 -6.93 6.37
C PHE A 377 -11.43 -7.38 7.72
N MET A 378 -11.37 -8.68 8.02
CA MET A 378 -11.80 -9.22 9.31
C MET A 378 -10.95 -8.71 10.47
N ALA A 379 -9.65 -8.50 10.27
CA ALA A 379 -8.71 -8.05 11.29
C ALA A 379 -9.18 -6.75 11.95
N GLY A 380 -9.59 -5.76 11.14
CA GLY A 380 -10.08 -4.47 11.66
C GLY A 380 -11.33 -4.63 12.52
N ARG A 381 -12.36 -5.29 11.99
CA ARG A 381 -13.62 -5.49 12.73
C ARG A 381 -13.43 -6.30 14.02
N LEU A 382 -12.57 -7.32 13.97
CA LEU A 382 -12.33 -8.20 15.10
C LEU A 382 -11.46 -7.52 16.17
N ALA A 383 -10.48 -6.73 15.75
CA ALA A 383 -9.64 -5.91 16.62
C ALA A 383 -10.49 -4.95 17.48
N ASP A 384 -11.47 -4.30 16.86
CA ASP A 384 -12.31 -3.31 17.54
C ASP A 384 -13.33 -3.95 18.51
N THR A 385 -13.78 -5.18 18.22
CA THR A 385 -14.84 -5.85 18.98
C THR A 385 -14.32 -6.83 20.04
N ARG A 386 -13.22 -7.54 19.77
CA ARG A 386 -12.70 -8.62 20.63
C ARG A 386 -11.33 -8.34 21.23
N GLY A 387 -10.75 -7.17 20.97
CA GLY A 387 -9.44 -6.78 21.46
C GLY A 387 -8.32 -7.10 20.47
N ARG A 388 -7.38 -6.18 20.33
CA ARG A 388 -6.31 -6.24 19.32
C ARG A 388 -5.26 -7.26 19.65
N ARG A 389 -4.97 -7.44 20.94
CA ARG A 389 -3.97 -8.40 21.42
C ARG A 389 -4.34 -9.83 21.05
N GLY A 390 -5.62 -10.20 21.22
CA GLY A 390 -6.13 -11.52 20.88
C GLY A 390 -6.08 -11.80 19.38
N VAL A 391 -6.53 -10.84 18.56
CA VAL A 391 -6.54 -10.96 17.09
C VAL A 391 -5.13 -11.09 16.53
N ALA A 392 -4.21 -10.25 17.01
CA ALA A 392 -2.80 -10.33 16.62
C ALA A 392 -2.16 -11.66 16.99
N SER A 393 -2.45 -12.19 18.19
CA SER A 393 -1.92 -13.46 18.67
C SER A 393 -2.46 -14.65 17.88
N ILE A 394 -3.75 -14.64 17.53
CA ILE A 394 -4.35 -15.65 16.64
C ILE A 394 -3.70 -15.59 15.26
N GLY A 395 -3.48 -14.38 14.74
CA GLY A 395 -2.79 -14.20 13.45
C GLY A 395 -1.36 -14.74 13.47
N LEU A 396 -0.59 -14.41 14.50
CA LEU A 396 0.80 -14.86 14.66
C LEU A 396 0.87 -16.39 14.83
N LEU A 397 0.14 -16.95 15.80
CA LEU A 397 0.22 -18.39 16.09
C LEU A 397 -0.45 -19.23 15.00
N GLY A 398 -1.70 -18.90 14.67
CA GLY A 398 -2.48 -19.65 13.70
C GLY A 398 -1.88 -19.54 12.31
N GLY A 399 -1.53 -18.32 11.87
CA GLY A 399 -0.87 -18.11 10.58
C GLY A 399 0.44 -18.87 10.46
N THR A 400 1.31 -18.77 11.47
CA THR A 400 2.60 -19.48 11.48
C THR A 400 2.40 -21.00 11.50
N ALA A 401 1.52 -21.52 12.34
CA ALA A 401 1.28 -22.97 12.44
C ALA A 401 0.77 -23.57 11.13
N PHE A 402 -0.23 -22.93 10.50
CA PHE A 402 -0.78 -23.41 9.24
C PHE A 402 0.19 -23.24 8.06
N LEU A 403 0.99 -22.16 8.04
CA LEU A 403 2.07 -22.00 7.05
C LEU A 403 3.14 -23.09 7.21
N VAL A 404 3.64 -23.34 8.42
CA VAL A 404 4.62 -24.42 8.67
C VAL A 404 4.02 -25.78 8.29
N ALA A 405 2.76 -26.04 8.64
CA ALA A 405 2.07 -27.27 8.27
C ALA A 405 2.01 -27.45 6.74
N SER A 406 1.87 -26.37 5.97
CA SER A 406 1.86 -26.44 4.50
C SER A 406 3.18 -26.92 3.91
N TYR A 407 4.31 -26.58 4.53
CA TYR A 407 5.64 -27.06 4.10
C TYR A 407 5.85 -28.56 4.34
N TYR A 408 5.10 -29.16 5.27
CA TYR A 408 5.09 -30.62 5.48
C TYR A 408 4.01 -31.35 4.66
N ALA A 409 2.96 -30.65 4.22
CA ALA A 409 1.82 -31.24 3.53
C ALA A 409 2.00 -31.33 2.01
N THR A 410 1.22 -32.20 1.36
CA THR A 410 1.17 -32.39 -0.10
C THR A 410 -0.27 -32.29 -0.63
N GLY A 411 -0.43 -32.15 -1.95
CA GLY A 411 -1.73 -32.15 -2.60
C GLY A 411 -2.70 -31.11 -2.01
N GLY A 412 -4.01 -31.40 -1.99
CA GLY A 412 -5.02 -30.47 -1.48
C GLY A 412 -4.81 -30.00 -0.04
N LEU A 413 -4.14 -30.80 0.81
CA LEU A 413 -3.84 -30.41 2.19
C LEU A 413 -2.82 -29.26 2.24
N MET A 414 -1.81 -29.28 1.37
CA MET A 414 -0.84 -28.17 1.23
C MET A 414 -1.54 -26.86 0.83
N TRP A 415 -2.43 -26.93 -0.15
CA TRP A 415 -3.19 -25.76 -0.60
C TRP A 415 -4.11 -25.22 0.49
N GLY A 416 -4.86 -26.10 1.14
CA GLY A 416 -5.80 -25.73 2.20
C GLY A 416 -5.09 -25.13 3.43
N THR A 417 -4.01 -25.76 3.89
CA THR A 417 -3.22 -25.26 5.03
C THR A 417 -2.53 -23.94 4.71
N HIS A 418 -1.95 -23.78 3.51
CA HIS A 418 -1.35 -22.50 3.11
C HIS A 418 -2.38 -21.38 3.00
N LEU A 419 -3.53 -21.65 2.36
CA LEU A 419 -4.64 -20.69 2.26
C LEU A 419 -5.11 -20.23 3.65
N VAL A 420 -5.38 -21.18 4.56
CA VAL A 420 -5.78 -20.86 5.93
C VAL A 420 -4.67 -20.10 6.65
N GLY A 421 -3.41 -20.52 6.48
CA GLY A 421 -2.25 -19.86 7.08
C GLY A 421 -2.09 -18.41 6.62
N VAL A 422 -2.27 -18.12 5.33
CA VAL A 422 -2.22 -16.76 4.80
C VAL A 422 -3.41 -15.92 5.28
N VAL A 423 -4.64 -16.46 5.24
CA VAL A 423 -5.84 -15.74 5.69
C VAL A 423 -5.77 -15.44 7.19
N VAL A 424 -5.45 -16.43 8.02
CA VAL A 424 -5.30 -16.23 9.47
C VAL A 424 -4.09 -15.35 9.76
N GLY A 425 -2.96 -15.57 9.09
CA GLY A 425 -1.74 -14.77 9.22
C GLY A 425 -1.95 -13.30 8.91
N SER A 426 -2.84 -12.96 7.96
CA SER A 426 -3.16 -11.57 7.64
C SER A 426 -3.85 -10.80 8.79
N LEU A 427 -4.38 -11.49 9.81
CA LEU A 427 -4.91 -10.85 11.02
C LEU A 427 -3.82 -10.09 11.80
N THR A 428 -2.54 -10.44 11.60
CA THR A 428 -1.40 -9.71 12.20
C THR A 428 -1.32 -8.25 11.80
N VAL A 429 -2.00 -7.84 10.70
CA VAL A 429 -2.12 -6.44 10.28
C VAL A 429 -2.75 -5.56 11.37
N ALA A 430 -3.57 -6.13 12.27
CA ALA A 430 -4.09 -5.43 13.44
C ALA A 430 -2.98 -4.83 14.33
N MET A 431 -1.76 -5.37 14.30
CA MET A 431 -0.62 -4.82 15.05
C MET A 431 -0.03 -3.55 14.44
N GLY A 432 -0.25 -3.30 13.14
CA GLY A 432 0.26 -2.11 12.47
C GLY A 432 -0.30 -0.80 13.05
N VAL A 433 -1.41 -0.88 13.79
CA VAL A 433 -2.07 0.26 14.43
C VAL A 433 -1.37 0.69 15.74
N TYR A 434 -0.63 -0.22 16.40
CA TYR A 434 0.11 0.13 17.62
C TYR A 434 1.24 1.14 17.38
N GLY A 435 1.84 1.17 16.18
CA GLY A 435 2.91 2.11 15.85
C GLY A 435 2.45 3.58 15.95
N PRO A 436 1.38 3.98 15.23
CA PRO A 436 0.82 5.32 15.37
C PRO A 436 0.27 5.66 16.76
N GLU A 437 -0.30 4.69 17.47
CA GLU A 437 -0.98 4.92 18.77
C GLU A 437 -0.03 5.04 19.96
N LEU A 438 1.11 4.36 19.95
CA LEU A 438 2.03 4.31 21.09
C LEU A 438 3.10 5.42 21.10
N PHE A 439 3.15 6.26 20.05
CA PHE A 439 4.12 7.35 19.94
C PHE A 439 3.45 8.69 19.61
N SER A 440 3.81 9.71 20.40
CA SER A 440 3.50 11.10 20.14
C SER A 440 4.03 11.55 18.77
N THR A 441 3.36 12.52 18.16
CA THR A 441 3.63 13.00 16.79
C THR A 441 5.08 13.46 16.55
N ARG A 442 5.82 13.85 17.61
CA ARG A 442 7.19 14.36 17.53
C ARG A 442 8.27 13.26 17.46
N HIS A 443 8.01 12.07 18.03
CA HIS A 443 8.96 10.94 18.05
C HIS A 443 8.65 9.83 17.03
N ARG A 444 7.43 9.85 16.44
CA ARG A 444 6.92 8.82 15.52
C ARG A 444 7.85 8.51 14.34
N ALA A 445 8.47 9.52 13.73
CA ALA A 445 9.33 9.32 12.56
C ALA A 445 10.64 8.57 12.90
N ARG A 446 11.29 8.94 14.02
CA ARG A 446 12.51 8.25 14.50
C ARG A 446 12.21 6.85 15.00
N ALA A 447 11.14 6.70 15.77
CA ALA A 447 10.67 5.41 16.29
C ALA A 447 10.37 4.41 15.16
N ASN A 448 9.59 4.82 14.16
CA ASN A 448 9.28 3.98 13.00
C ASN A 448 10.52 3.63 12.19
N GLY A 449 11.47 4.57 12.00
CA GLY A 449 12.74 4.28 11.34
C GLY A 449 13.54 3.18 12.03
N LEU A 450 13.61 3.20 13.37
CA LEU A 450 14.30 2.17 14.15
C LEU A 450 13.57 0.82 14.09
N ILE A 451 12.24 0.80 14.22
CA ILE A 451 11.42 -0.42 14.11
C ILE A 451 11.62 -1.07 12.74
N VAL A 452 11.59 -0.28 11.65
CA VAL A 452 11.83 -0.77 10.30
C VAL A 452 13.25 -1.33 10.17
N THR A 453 14.26 -0.61 10.67
CA THR A 453 15.66 -1.05 10.58
C THR A 453 15.87 -2.38 11.31
N LEU A 454 15.36 -2.53 12.53
CA LEU A 454 15.43 -3.78 13.28
C LEU A 454 14.61 -4.90 12.63
N GLY A 455 13.43 -4.57 12.08
CA GLY A 455 12.65 -5.52 11.29
C GLY A 455 13.41 -6.03 10.06
N VAL A 456 14.13 -5.16 9.36
CA VAL A 456 14.99 -5.50 8.23
C VAL A 456 16.14 -6.43 8.66
N THR A 457 16.76 -6.17 9.81
CA THR A 457 17.76 -7.09 10.41
C THR A 457 17.16 -8.46 10.73
N GLY A 458 15.92 -8.51 11.25
CA GLY A 458 15.19 -9.75 11.50
C GLY A 458 14.95 -10.53 10.20
N SER A 459 14.49 -9.84 9.15
CA SER A 459 14.36 -10.44 7.83
C SER A 459 15.67 -10.98 7.28
N ALA A 460 16.77 -10.23 7.38
CA ALA A 460 18.07 -10.69 6.89
C ALA A 460 18.56 -11.93 7.66
N SER A 461 18.40 -11.93 8.98
CA SER A 461 18.75 -13.06 9.85
C SER A 461 17.94 -14.31 9.52
N GLY A 462 16.62 -14.15 9.31
CA GLY A 462 15.73 -15.23 8.93
C GLY A 462 16.04 -15.84 7.56
N LEU A 463 16.40 -15.00 6.58
CA LEU A 463 16.78 -15.46 5.24
C LEU A 463 18.08 -16.28 5.25
N LEU A 464 19.08 -15.83 6.02
CA LEU A 464 20.32 -16.59 6.23
C LEU A 464 20.05 -17.90 6.96
N LEU A 465 19.23 -17.86 8.02
CA LEU A 465 18.88 -19.03 8.81
C LEU A 465 18.15 -20.07 7.98
N VAL A 466 17.06 -19.68 7.29
CA VAL A 466 16.26 -20.63 6.53
C VAL A 466 17.02 -21.18 5.33
N GLY A 467 17.76 -20.35 4.59
CA GLY A 467 18.55 -20.83 3.45
C GLY A 467 19.66 -21.83 3.88
N PHE A 468 20.31 -21.59 5.02
CA PHE A 468 21.28 -22.55 5.55
C PHE A 468 20.63 -23.84 6.02
N LEU A 469 19.50 -23.74 6.73
CA LEU A 469 18.82 -24.91 7.29
C LEU A 469 18.10 -25.74 6.23
N SER A 470 17.59 -25.13 5.16
CA SER A 470 16.96 -25.87 4.06
C SER A 470 17.99 -26.73 3.33
N ASP A 471 19.16 -26.17 2.97
CA ASP A 471 20.27 -26.92 2.40
C ASP A 471 20.79 -28.01 3.36
N HIS A 472 20.89 -27.70 4.66
CA HIS A 472 21.43 -28.65 5.65
C HIS A 472 20.49 -29.84 5.93
N PHE A 473 19.18 -29.59 6.00
CA PHE A 473 18.18 -30.63 6.28
C PHE A 473 17.54 -31.23 5.03
N ASP A 474 17.82 -30.69 3.84
CA ASP A 474 17.08 -30.95 2.60
C ASP A 474 15.56 -30.82 2.80
N SER A 475 15.16 -29.82 3.61
CA SER A 475 13.79 -29.72 4.10
C SER A 475 13.42 -28.32 4.59
N TYR A 476 12.61 -27.63 3.78
CA TYR A 476 11.98 -26.37 4.18
C TYR A 476 11.08 -26.50 5.42
N GLY A 477 10.40 -27.63 5.61
CA GLY A 477 9.55 -27.87 6.78
C GLY A 477 10.31 -27.69 8.10
N HIS A 478 11.49 -28.32 8.21
CA HIS A 478 12.33 -28.22 9.41
C HIS A 478 12.94 -26.83 9.58
N ALA A 479 13.40 -26.22 8.48
CA ALA A 479 13.91 -24.85 8.49
C ALA A 479 12.85 -23.85 9.00
N PHE A 480 11.61 -23.95 8.49
CA PHE A 480 10.50 -23.11 8.90
C PHE A 480 9.96 -23.44 10.29
N ALA A 481 10.00 -24.69 10.74
CA ALA A 481 9.65 -25.06 12.11
C ALA A 481 10.59 -24.40 13.14
N ILE A 482 11.89 -24.29 12.82
CA ILE A 482 12.85 -23.57 13.66
C ILE A 482 12.62 -22.05 13.57
N ALA A 483 12.44 -21.51 12.36
CA ALA A 483 12.15 -20.08 12.20
C ALA A 483 10.84 -19.65 12.88
N ALA A 484 9.86 -20.55 13.01
CA ALA A 484 8.59 -20.32 13.69
C ALA A 484 8.73 -19.98 15.18
N ILE A 485 9.88 -20.30 15.80
CA ILE A 485 10.20 -19.84 17.17
C ILE A 485 10.09 -18.32 17.27
N GLY A 486 10.44 -17.57 16.21
CA GLY A 486 10.30 -16.11 16.15
C GLY A 486 8.87 -15.64 16.43
N PRO A 487 7.88 -15.95 15.57
CA PRO A 487 6.47 -15.60 15.79
C PRO A 487 5.88 -16.15 17.10
N LEU A 488 6.32 -17.32 17.58
CA LEU A 488 5.90 -17.85 18.87
C LEU A 488 6.35 -16.93 20.02
N LEU A 489 7.63 -16.55 20.04
CA LEU A 489 8.16 -15.59 21.01
C LEU A 489 7.52 -14.21 20.87
N ALA A 490 7.26 -13.77 19.64
CA ALA A 490 6.54 -12.53 19.38
C ALA A 490 5.13 -12.57 19.99
N THR A 491 4.43 -13.71 19.87
CA THR A 491 3.11 -13.88 20.47
C THR A 491 3.15 -13.85 21.99
N VAL A 492 4.12 -14.53 22.61
CA VAL A 492 4.33 -14.45 24.07
C VAL A 492 4.54 -13.00 24.50
N LEU A 493 5.37 -12.26 23.77
CA LEU A 493 5.64 -10.85 24.05
C LEU A 493 4.39 -9.97 23.90
N VAL A 494 3.58 -10.22 22.86
CA VAL A 494 2.30 -9.54 22.62
C VAL A 494 1.31 -9.84 23.75
N LEU A 495 1.13 -11.10 24.12
CA LEU A 495 0.20 -11.50 25.16
C LEU A 495 0.61 -10.95 26.54
N TRP A 496 1.91 -10.94 26.87
CA TRP A 496 2.37 -10.56 28.20
C TRP A 496 2.62 -9.06 28.37
N ARG A 497 3.02 -8.34 27.32
CA ARG A 497 3.62 -7.01 27.49
C ARG A 497 2.92 -5.89 26.75
N PHE A 498 2.05 -6.20 25.79
CA PHE A 498 1.24 -5.18 25.12
C PHE A 498 -0.01 -4.85 25.95
N PRO A 499 -0.29 -3.56 26.19
CA PRO A 499 -1.57 -3.14 26.74
C PRO A 499 -2.70 -3.42 25.73
N GLU A 500 -3.88 -3.78 26.22
CA GLU A 500 -5.07 -3.83 25.37
C GLU A 500 -5.51 -2.39 25.07
N THR A 501 -5.44 -1.99 23.80
CA THR A 501 -5.80 -0.62 23.37
C THR A 501 -7.20 -0.54 22.79
N ALA A 502 -7.93 -1.65 22.72
CA ALA A 502 -9.32 -1.61 22.29
C ALA A 502 -10.17 -0.72 23.23
N LYS A 503 -10.76 0.33 22.67
CA LYS A 503 -11.65 1.30 23.34
C LYS A 503 -10.99 2.20 24.40
N VAL A 504 -9.68 2.40 24.33
CA VAL A 504 -8.98 3.41 25.14
C VAL A 504 -8.66 4.60 24.25
N GLU A 505 -9.02 5.82 24.66
CA GLU A 505 -8.74 7.02 23.87
C GLU A 505 -7.24 7.29 23.80
N LEU A 506 -6.79 7.86 22.67
CA LEU A 506 -5.38 8.14 22.40
C LEU A 506 -4.75 9.04 23.47
N GLU A 507 -5.54 9.94 24.06
CA GLU A 507 -5.14 10.87 25.10
C GLU A 507 -4.86 10.18 26.45
N ASP A 508 -5.54 9.07 26.74
CA ASP A 508 -5.27 8.25 27.93
C ASP A 508 -4.00 7.39 27.77
N LEU A 509 -3.59 7.12 26.53
CA LEU A 509 -2.36 6.37 26.20
C LEU A 509 -1.11 7.26 26.11
N ASN A 510 -1.30 8.55 25.78
CA ASN A 510 -0.27 9.56 25.59
C ASN A 510 -0.64 10.86 26.35
N PRO A 511 -0.28 11.00 27.64
CA PRO A 511 -0.66 12.16 28.47
C PRO A 511 -0.04 13.51 28.06
N GLY A 512 0.65 13.57 26.91
CA GLY A 512 1.20 14.79 26.31
C GLY A 512 0.42 15.33 25.11
N ASP A 513 -0.62 14.62 24.64
CA ASP A 513 -1.49 15.10 23.58
C ASP A 513 -2.66 15.90 24.20
N ALA A 514 -2.99 17.05 23.61
CA ALA A 514 -4.10 17.88 24.08
C ALA A 514 -5.44 17.18 23.81
N ARG A 515 -6.30 17.11 24.82
CA ARG A 515 -7.70 16.66 24.65
C ARG A 515 -8.39 17.58 23.65
N ILE A 516 -9.00 16.99 22.64
CA ILE A 516 -9.85 17.70 21.71
C ILE A 516 -11.28 17.30 22.08
N ASP A 517 -11.94 18.18 22.85
CA ASP A 517 -13.36 18.03 23.21
C ASP A 517 -14.28 18.05 21.96
#